data_AF-A0A3D2TGU9-F1
#
_entry.id   AF-A0A3D2TGU9-F1
#
_cell.length_a   1.000
_cell.length_b   1.000
_cell.length_c   1.000
_cell.angle_alpha   90.00
_cell.angle_beta   90.00
_cell.angle_gamma   90.00
#
_symmetry.space_group_name_H-M   'P 1'
#
loop_
_entity.id
_entity.type
_entity.pdbx_description
1 polymer ?
#
loop_
_entity_poly.entity_id
_entity_poly.type
_entity_poly.pdbx_seq_one_letter_code
_entity_poly.pdbx_strand_id
1 'polypeptide(L)'
;FDWTVRNIQLDPPEGSGIVHQPWQALMYGHGTAAQRAWVFAELCRQRQLDVVMLVVKTEESSAGRWWLPALWSEGHLYLFDSQLGMPIPGEQPDSVATLSDLVSTPELLKQLDLDEDHTYPILADNLQQIEAQLISSPLQISRRAALLQQKLDGDGFAVLSADNRRVAAELKECPNLKSIRLWPQPYQAILDERAMTQKQRQQAAMRFVTFAQRPRLWKARVLHFQGTKEIPISQQNNPLAQPDLGHKNATTLYLDPRIRPPKAILEKIEPSKRVLYNRVKVDASYWLGLLRYDLGDYEIAAHWLQERTLQSEPFGPWTTGARYNLARTYESMGQLEAAVKLLAHDDSPQSYGNKLRAERLQQELNTKSE
;
A
#
# COMPACT_ATOMS: atom_id res chain seq x y z
N PHE A 1 -7.57 -0.31 2.04
CA PHE A 1 -6.52 0.67 2.35
C PHE A 1 -5.44 0.09 3.26
N ASP A 2 -5.79 -0.41 4.45
CA ASP A 2 -4.86 -1.05 5.41
C ASP A 2 -3.87 -2.04 4.77
N TRP A 3 -4.38 -2.96 3.95
CA TRP A 3 -3.57 -3.93 3.22
C TRP A 3 -2.45 -3.28 2.38
N THR A 4 -2.74 -2.17 1.71
CA THR A 4 -1.78 -1.42 0.89
C THR A 4 -0.66 -0.85 1.75
N VAL A 5 -0.99 -0.28 2.91
CA VAL A 5 -0.01 0.30 3.85
C VAL A 5 0.90 -0.78 4.42
N ARG A 6 0.34 -1.94 4.78
CA ARG A 6 1.11 -3.10 5.26
C ARG A 6 2.04 -3.68 4.20
N ASN A 7 1.59 -3.75 2.94
CA ASN A 7 2.33 -4.40 1.86
C ASN A 7 3.32 -3.49 1.12
N ILE A 8 3.20 -2.17 1.25
CA ILE A 8 4.08 -1.20 0.61
C ILE A 8 4.71 -0.33 1.69
N GLN A 9 5.97 -0.57 2.01
CA GLN A 9 6.75 0.29 2.90
C GLN A 9 6.87 1.71 2.31
N LEU A 10 6.68 2.73 3.16
CA LEU A 10 6.81 4.12 2.74
C LEU A 10 8.29 4.46 2.55
N ASP A 11 8.64 4.83 1.34
CA ASP A 11 9.95 5.40 1.03
C ASP A 11 9.85 6.93 1.07
N PRO A 12 10.92 7.65 1.47
CA PRO A 12 10.96 9.10 1.34
C PRO A 12 10.84 9.51 -0.14
N PRO A 13 10.34 10.72 -0.45
CA PRO A 13 10.14 11.16 -1.83
C PRO A 13 11.38 10.98 -2.71
N GLU A 14 12.57 11.31 -2.19
CA GLU A 14 13.84 11.23 -2.91
C GLU A 14 14.32 9.78 -3.13
N GLY A 15 13.87 8.83 -2.31
CA GLY A 15 14.30 7.43 -2.36
C GLY A 15 13.60 6.60 -3.45
N SER A 16 12.53 7.12 -4.02
CA SER A 16 11.61 6.36 -4.86
C SER A 16 11.87 6.39 -6.36
N GLY A 17 12.86 7.18 -6.84
CA GLY A 17 13.02 7.62 -8.24
C GLY A 17 13.25 6.55 -9.32
N ILE A 18 13.03 5.28 -9.01
CA ILE A 18 13.04 4.11 -9.90
C ILE A 18 11.75 3.28 -9.85
N VAL A 19 10.80 3.68 -9.02
CA VAL A 19 9.44 3.15 -8.97
C VAL A 19 8.57 4.16 -9.71
N HIS A 20 8.01 3.77 -10.84
CA HIS A 20 7.21 4.65 -11.68
C HIS A 20 5.79 4.12 -11.84
N GLN A 21 5.62 2.80 -11.87
CA GLN A 21 4.33 2.15 -12.15
C GLN A 21 3.74 1.45 -10.91
N PRO A 22 2.41 1.31 -10.80
CA PRO A 22 1.76 0.66 -9.65
C PRO A 22 2.24 -0.77 -9.42
N TRP A 23 2.44 -1.54 -10.48
CA TRP A 23 2.90 -2.93 -10.36
C TRP A 23 4.30 -3.01 -9.74
N GLN A 24 5.17 -2.01 -9.97
CA GLN A 24 6.51 -1.96 -9.38
C GLN A 24 6.42 -1.70 -7.89
N ALA A 25 5.61 -0.71 -7.47
CA ALA A 25 5.39 -0.42 -6.05
C ALA A 25 4.81 -1.63 -5.30
N LEU A 26 3.82 -2.29 -5.92
CA LEU A 26 3.20 -3.51 -5.40
C LEU A 26 4.21 -4.66 -5.29
N MET A 27 4.92 -4.98 -6.38
CA MET A 27 5.86 -6.11 -6.43
C MET A 27 7.08 -5.89 -5.54
N TYR A 28 7.65 -4.69 -5.58
CA TYR A 28 8.82 -4.35 -4.77
C TYR A 28 8.44 -4.12 -3.32
N GLY A 29 7.17 -3.89 -2.99
CA GLY A 29 6.68 -3.63 -1.64
C GLY A 29 7.19 -2.32 -1.06
N HIS A 30 7.50 -1.34 -1.90
CA HIS A 30 8.11 -0.07 -1.53
C HIS A 30 7.56 1.05 -2.42
N GLY A 31 7.32 2.22 -1.85
CA GLY A 31 6.96 3.40 -2.64
C GLY A 31 6.64 4.64 -1.83
N THR A 32 6.45 5.76 -2.53
CA THR A 32 5.99 7.03 -1.93
C THR A 32 4.51 6.97 -1.55
N ALA A 33 4.03 8.00 -0.84
CA ALA A 33 2.61 8.16 -0.55
C ALA A 33 1.76 8.21 -1.84
N ALA A 34 2.21 8.92 -2.87
CA ALA A 34 1.53 8.94 -4.17
C ALA A 34 1.46 7.55 -4.82
N GLN A 35 2.52 6.74 -4.71
CA GLN A 35 2.52 5.37 -5.24
C GLN A 35 1.62 4.44 -4.43
N ARG A 36 1.59 4.56 -3.10
CA ARG A 36 0.64 3.85 -2.24
C ARG A 36 -0.80 4.21 -2.60
N ALA A 37 -1.10 5.50 -2.75
CA ALA A 37 -2.42 5.97 -3.17
C ALA A 37 -2.82 5.42 -4.54
N TRP A 38 -1.89 5.39 -5.50
CA TRP A 38 -2.16 4.83 -6.82
C TRP A 38 -2.42 3.33 -6.75
N VAL A 39 -1.62 2.55 -6.02
CA VAL A 39 -1.90 1.12 -5.83
C VAL A 39 -3.23 0.89 -5.13
N PHE A 40 -3.56 1.67 -4.09
CA PHE A 40 -4.86 1.59 -3.43
C PHE A 40 -6.02 1.82 -4.42
N ALA A 41 -5.93 2.87 -5.24
CA ALA A 41 -6.93 3.15 -6.27
C ALA A 41 -7.07 2.03 -7.30
N GLU A 42 -5.97 1.43 -7.76
CA GLU A 42 -6.00 0.31 -8.71
C GLU A 42 -6.58 -0.98 -8.09
N LEU A 43 -6.34 -1.23 -6.80
CA LEU A 43 -6.96 -2.35 -6.09
C LEU A 43 -8.47 -2.14 -5.93
N CYS A 44 -8.90 -0.93 -5.56
CA CYS A 44 -10.32 -0.54 -5.54
C CYS A 44 -10.96 -0.71 -6.92
N ARG A 45 -10.25 -0.34 -8.00
CA ARG A 45 -10.72 -0.54 -9.38
C ARG A 45 -11.06 -1.98 -9.71
N GLN A 46 -10.21 -2.92 -9.30
CA GLN A 46 -10.48 -4.36 -9.51
C GLN A 46 -11.71 -4.84 -8.74
N ARG A 47 -12.12 -4.10 -7.70
CA ARG A 47 -13.35 -4.31 -6.94
C ARG A 47 -14.52 -3.43 -7.43
N GLN A 48 -14.35 -2.74 -8.56
CA GLN A 48 -15.33 -1.81 -9.13
C GLN A 48 -15.70 -0.66 -8.19
N LEU A 49 -14.73 -0.24 -7.35
CA LEU A 49 -14.83 0.91 -6.48
C LEU A 49 -14.06 2.08 -7.09
N ASP A 50 -14.69 3.26 -7.07
CA ASP A 50 -14.12 4.47 -7.65
C ASP A 50 -13.31 5.23 -6.59
N VAL A 51 -12.07 5.58 -6.94
CA VAL A 51 -11.18 6.38 -6.09
C VAL A 51 -10.71 7.58 -6.90
N VAL A 52 -10.72 8.74 -6.26
CA VAL A 52 -10.14 9.98 -6.80
C VAL A 52 -9.02 10.45 -5.89
N MET A 53 -8.11 11.24 -6.44
CA MET A 53 -7.14 11.98 -5.64
C MET A 53 -7.69 13.36 -5.31
N LEU A 54 -7.62 13.77 -4.05
CA LEU A 54 -7.96 15.13 -3.66
C LEU A 54 -6.71 16.01 -3.67
N VAL A 55 -6.88 17.23 -4.16
CA VAL A 55 -5.87 18.27 -4.20
C VAL A 55 -6.44 19.51 -3.55
N VAL A 56 -5.70 20.06 -2.60
CA VAL A 56 -6.01 21.35 -1.97
C VAL A 56 -5.41 22.44 -2.85
N LYS A 57 -6.24 23.31 -3.43
CA LYS A 57 -5.74 24.51 -4.13
C LYS A 57 -5.41 25.59 -3.09
N THR A 58 -4.29 26.25 -3.28
CA THR A 58 -3.91 27.45 -2.53
C THR A 58 -3.86 28.62 -3.50
N GLU A 59 -4.11 29.84 -3.02
CA GLU A 59 -4.03 31.05 -3.85
C GLU A 59 -2.63 31.23 -4.46
N GLU A 60 -1.60 30.75 -3.77
CA GLU A 60 -0.19 30.84 -4.16
C GLU A 60 0.24 29.82 -5.23
N SER A 61 -0.50 28.72 -5.42
CA SER A 61 -0.12 27.64 -6.34
C SER A 61 -1.30 27.13 -7.16
N SER A 62 -1.26 27.41 -8.47
CA SER A 62 -2.23 26.89 -9.44
C SER A 62 -2.19 25.36 -9.58
N ALA A 63 -1.04 24.74 -9.32
CA ALA A 63 -0.90 23.29 -9.28
C ALA A 63 -1.67 22.70 -8.08
N GLY A 64 -1.72 23.42 -6.97
CA GLY A 64 -2.27 22.95 -5.70
C GLY A 64 -1.33 21.96 -5.00
N ARG A 65 -1.66 21.68 -3.74
CA ARG A 65 -1.00 20.67 -2.92
C ARG A 65 -1.74 19.34 -3.06
N TRP A 66 -1.02 18.33 -3.52
CA TRP A 66 -1.51 16.94 -3.47
C TRP A 66 -1.80 16.54 -2.02
N TRP A 67 -2.97 15.97 -1.77
CA TRP A 67 -3.42 15.64 -0.41
C TRP A 67 -3.56 14.14 -0.19
N LEU A 68 -4.66 13.52 -0.61
CA LEU A 68 -4.91 12.10 -0.32
C LEU A 68 -5.89 11.42 -1.31
N PRO A 69 -5.88 10.08 -1.40
CA PRO A 69 -6.94 9.34 -2.09
C PRO A 69 -8.26 9.37 -1.30
N ALA A 70 -9.37 9.49 -2.02
CA ALA A 70 -10.73 9.40 -1.49
C ALA A 70 -11.56 8.37 -2.25
N LEU A 71 -12.20 7.46 -1.53
CA LEU A 71 -13.15 6.49 -2.07
C LEU A 71 -14.51 7.16 -2.27
N TRP A 72 -15.01 7.13 -3.51
CA TRP A 72 -16.36 7.55 -3.84
C TRP A 72 -17.33 6.39 -3.62
N SER A 73 -18.24 6.54 -2.66
CA SER A 73 -19.24 5.53 -2.33
C SER A 73 -20.49 6.19 -1.77
N GLU A 74 -21.66 5.76 -2.24
CA GLU A 74 -22.96 6.20 -1.71
C GLU A 74 -23.12 7.73 -1.63
N GLY A 75 -22.56 8.47 -2.60
CA GLY A 75 -22.64 9.94 -2.62
C GLY A 75 -21.60 10.67 -1.76
N HIS A 76 -20.69 9.94 -1.12
CA HIS A 76 -19.70 10.49 -0.20
C HIS A 76 -18.26 10.15 -0.60
N LEU A 77 -17.32 11.01 -0.20
CA LEU A 77 -15.88 10.85 -0.43
C LEU A 77 -15.17 10.47 0.88
N TYR A 78 -14.92 9.19 1.11
CA TYR A 78 -14.23 8.68 2.30
C TYR A 78 -12.70 8.83 2.18
N LEU A 79 -12.06 9.34 3.22
CA LEU A 79 -10.70 9.89 3.12
C LEU A 79 -9.63 8.97 3.72
N PHE A 80 -8.54 8.76 2.99
CA PHE A 80 -7.45 7.88 3.42
C PHE A 80 -6.07 8.51 3.20
N ASP A 81 -5.35 8.84 4.27
CA ASP A 81 -4.03 9.47 4.14
C ASP A 81 -2.93 8.42 3.95
N SER A 82 -2.43 8.32 2.71
CA SER A 82 -1.36 7.38 2.33
C SER A 82 0.04 7.72 2.86
N GLN A 83 0.27 8.96 3.30
CA GLN A 83 1.49 9.39 3.97
C GLN A 83 1.46 8.95 5.43
N LEU A 84 0.34 9.18 6.12
CA LEU A 84 0.14 8.69 7.49
C LEU A 84 -0.03 7.17 7.56
N GLY A 85 -0.57 6.57 6.50
CA GLY A 85 -0.89 5.15 6.48
C GLY A 85 -2.15 4.81 7.29
N MET A 86 -3.09 5.75 7.42
CA MET A 86 -4.36 5.57 8.14
C MET A 86 -5.53 6.31 7.48
N PRO A 87 -6.79 5.86 7.68
CA PRO A 87 -7.96 6.66 7.33
C PRO A 87 -8.00 7.95 8.15
N ILE A 88 -8.62 9.00 7.60
CA ILE A 88 -8.94 10.19 8.39
C ILE A 88 -10.06 9.79 9.37
N PRO A 89 -9.91 10.02 10.69
CA PRO A 89 -10.90 9.62 11.67
C PRO A 89 -12.19 10.43 11.52
N GLY A 90 -13.33 9.75 11.54
CA GLY A 90 -14.64 10.38 11.62
C GLY A 90 -15.03 10.73 13.06
N GLU A 91 -16.30 11.13 13.24
CA GLU A 91 -16.84 11.49 14.55
C GLU A 91 -16.98 10.30 15.50
N GLN A 92 -17.29 9.12 14.96
CA GLN A 92 -17.43 7.90 15.73
C GLN A 92 -16.10 7.15 15.82
N PRO A 93 -15.82 6.43 16.92
CA PRO A 93 -14.68 5.52 17.00
C PRO A 93 -14.66 4.57 15.80
N ASP A 94 -13.47 4.38 15.23
CA ASP A 94 -13.20 3.54 14.05
C ASP A 94 -13.94 3.91 12.75
N SER A 95 -14.68 5.02 12.73
CA SER A 95 -15.30 5.54 11.49
C SER A 95 -14.28 6.28 10.62
N VAL A 96 -14.52 6.24 9.31
CA VAL A 96 -13.72 6.98 8.32
C VAL A 96 -14.47 8.26 7.96
N ALA A 97 -13.83 9.41 8.14
CA ALA A 97 -14.40 10.70 7.76
C ALA A 97 -14.64 10.79 6.26
N THR A 98 -15.73 11.44 5.90
CA THR A 98 -16.00 11.91 4.55
C THR A 98 -15.51 13.35 4.36
N LEU A 99 -15.37 13.79 3.10
CA LEU A 99 -15.08 15.20 2.81
C LEU A 99 -16.13 16.14 3.39
N SER A 100 -17.41 15.76 3.36
CA SER A 100 -18.50 16.56 3.89
C SER A 100 -18.44 16.66 5.42
N ASP A 101 -18.02 15.60 6.11
CA ASP A 101 -17.79 15.62 7.56
C ASP A 101 -16.70 16.62 7.91
N LEU A 102 -15.57 16.60 7.20
CA LEU A 102 -14.48 17.54 7.47
C LEU A 102 -14.84 19.00 7.17
N VAL A 103 -15.65 19.25 6.14
CA VAL A 103 -16.12 20.62 5.85
C VAL A 103 -17.08 21.12 6.92
N SER A 104 -17.91 20.22 7.47
CA SER A 104 -18.90 20.57 8.51
C SER A 104 -18.25 20.69 9.89
N THR A 105 -17.29 19.81 10.18
CA THR A 105 -16.59 19.69 11.46
C THR A 105 -15.06 19.62 11.24
N PRO A 106 -14.40 20.76 10.91
CA PRO A 106 -12.96 20.78 10.64
C PRO A 106 -12.09 20.36 11.83
N GLU A 107 -12.62 20.39 13.05
CA GLU A 107 -11.96 19.96 14.28
C GLU A 107 -11.56 18.48 14.25
N LEU A 108 -12.19 17.65 13.40
CA LEU A 108 -11.79 16.27 13.16
C LEU A 108 -10.32 16.17 12.71
N LEU A 109 -9.80 17.18 12.01
CA LEU A 109 -8.39 17.21 11.60
C LEU A 109 -7.43 17.40 12.78
N LYS A 110 -7.87 18.01 13.89
CA LYS A 110 -7.04 18.16 15.10
C LYS A 110 -6.75 16.84 15.78
N GLN A 111 -7.55 15.80 15.54
CA GLN A 111 -7.25 14.42 15.99
C GLN A 111 -6.03 13.81 15.30
N LEU A 112 -5.47 14.52 14.30
CA LEU A 112 -4.25 14.15 13.61
C LEU A 112 -3.06 15.03 14.02
N ASP A 113 -3.22 15.97 14.96
CA ASP A 113 -2.10 16.70 15.54
C ASP A 113 -1.39 15.81 16.56
N LEU A 114 -0.05 15.75 16.51
CA LEU A 114 0.74 15.03 17.52
C LEU A 114 1.01 15.91 18.75
N ASP A 115 1.43 17.15 18.51
CA ASP A 115 1.70 18.16 19.52
C ASP A 115 1.59 19.56 18.90
N GLU A 116 1.84 20.61 19.71
CA GLU A 116 1.73 22.01 19.28
C GLU A 116 2.69 22.36 18.13
N ASP A 117 3.83 21.67 18.02
CA ASP A 117 4.86 21.91 17.00
C ASP A 117 4.66 21.01 15.76
N HIS A 118 3.90 19.91 15.89
CA HIS A 118 3.70 18.90 14.85
C HIS A 118 2.21 18.73 14.51
N THR A 119 1.66 19.72 13.84
CA THR A 119 0.24 19.76 13.41
C THR A 119 0.00 19.14 12.04
N TYR A 120 -1.22 18.64 11.83
CA TYR A 120 -1.67 18.12 10.54
C TYR A 120 -1.75 19.27 9.54
N PRO A 121 -1.23 19.11 8.31
CA PRO A 121 -0.86 20.27 7.53
C PRO A 121 -1.99 20.80 6.64
N ILE A 122 -3.23 20.29 6.81
CA ILE A 122 -4.45 20.77 6.16
C ILE A 122 -5.33 21.42 7.21
N LEU A 123 -5.76 22.65 6.92
CA LEU A 123 -6.60 23.47 7.81
C LEU A 123 -8.02 23.62 7.25
N ALA A 124 -8.94 24.15 8.07
CA ALA A 124 -10.33 24.38 7.66
C ALA A 124 -10.47 25.18 6.36
N ASP A 125 -9.69 26.26 6.20
CA ASP A 125 -9.72 27.12 5.00
C ASP A 125 -9.32 26.36 3.73
N ASN A 126 -8.45 25.34 3.85
CA ASN A 126 -8.02 24.51 2.73
C ASN A 126 -9.16 23.66 2.16
N LEU A 127 -10.14 23.28 2.99
CA LEU A 127 -11.27 22.44 2.61
C LEU A 127 -12.27 23.18 1.69
N GLN A 128 -12.15 24.50 1.55
CA GLN A 128 -12.99 25.30 0.65
C GLN A 128 -12.55 25.24 -0.81
N GLN A 129 -11.34 24.74 -1.09
CA GLN A 129 -10.70 24.81 -2.41
C GLN A 129 -10.23 23.42 -2.89
N ILE A 130 -11.11 22.42 -2.76
CA ILE A 130 -10.79 21.04 -3.12
C ILE A 130 -11.05 20.76 -4.61
N GLU A 131 -10.04 20.23 -5.28
CA GLU A 131 -10.10 19.66 -6.63
C GLU A 131 -10.06 18.13 -6.53
N ALA A 132 -10.99 17.45 -7.21
CA ALA A 132 -10.93 16.00 -7.39
C ALA A 132 -10.18 15.66 -8.69
N GLN A 133 -9.25 14.72 -8.62
CA GLN A 133 -8.46 14.26 -9.75
C GLN A 133 -8.71 12.77 -10.02
N LEU A 134 -9.27 12.49 -11.19
CA LEU A 134 -9.61 11.16 -11.68
C LEU A 134 -8.34 10.36 -12.00
N ILE A 135 -8.31 9.09 -11.61
CA ILE A 135 -7.12 8.23 -11.71
C ILE A 135 -7.21 7.36 -12.95
N SER A 136 -6.42 7.67 -13.98
CA SER A 136 -6.29 6.78 -15.15
C SER A 136 -4.95 6.91 -15.87
N SER A 137 -4.41 5.77 -16.26
CA SER A 137 -3.31 5.61 -17.20
C SER A 137 -3.79 5.72 -18.66
N PRO A 138 -2.88 5.96 -19.62
CA PRO A 138 -3.23 6.00 -21.04
C PRO A 138 -3.93 4.75 -21.57
N LEU A 139 -3.62 3.56 -21.02
CA LEU A 139 -4.31 2.32 -21.41
C LEU A 139 -5.77 2.33 -20.94
N GLN A 140 -6.03 2.77 -19.71
CA GLN A 140 -7.36 2.67 -19.08
C GLN A 140 -8.42 3.56 -19.76
N ILE A 141 -8.02 4.67 -20.38
CA ILE A 141 -8.95 5.53 -21.13
C ILE A 141 -9.10 5.11 -22.60
N SER A 142 -8.42 4.05 -23.04
CA SER A 142 -8.40 3.65 -24.44
C SER A 142 -9.56 2.72 -24.80
N ARG A 143 -10.11 2.86 -26.02
CA ARG A 143 -11.15 1.97 -26.54
C ARG A 143 -10.73 0.49 -26.53
N ARG A 144 -9.44 0.21 -26.79
CA ARG A 144 -8.92 -1.17 -26.78
C ARG A 144 -8.98 -1.82 -25.39
N ALA A 145 -8.79 -1.06 -24.31
CA ALA A 145 -8.90 -1.60 -22.95
C ALA A 145 -10.36 -1.95 -22.62
N ALA A 146 -11.30 -1.08 -23.00
CA ALA A 146 -12.72 -1.36 -22.83
C ALA A 146 -13.18 -2.60 -23.63
N LEU A 147 -12.75 -2.72 -24.89
CA LEU A 147 -13.05 -3.90 -25.72
C LEU A 147 -12.41 -5.18 -25.17
N LEU A 148 -11.18 -5.11 -24.67
CA LEU A 148 -10.52 -6.27 -24.06
C LEU A 148 -11.23 -6.70 -22.78
N GLN A 149 -11.56 -5.75 -21.89
CA GLN A 149 -12.31 -6.04 -20.65
C GLN A 149 -13.62 -6.77 -20.93
N GLN A 150 -14.38 -6.39 -21.96
CA GLN A 150 -15.62 -7.08 -22.35
C GLN A 150 -15.43 -8.54 -22.79
N LYS A 151 -14.20 -8.95 -23.11
CA LYS A 151 -13.85 -10.31 -23.50
C LYS A 151 -13.21 -11.12 -22.37
N LEU A 152 -12.96 -10.50 -21.21
CA LEU A 152 -12.43 -11.18 -20.04
C LEU A 152 -13.58 -11.67 -19.16
N ASP A 153 -13.55 -12.95 -18.81
CA ASP A 153 -14.51 -13.61 -17.94
C ASP A 153 -13.81 -14.59 -16.97
N GLY A 154 -14.57 -15.10 -16.01
CA GLY A 154 -14.11 -16.08 -15.02
C GLY A 154 -12.82 -15.65 -14.32
N ASP A 155 -11.85 -16.57 -14.25
CA ASP A 155 -10.55 -16.35 -13.61
C ASP A 155 -9.65 -15.34 -14.33
N GLY A 156 -9.96 -15.03 -15.59
CA GLY A 156 -9.26 -14.03 -16.40
C GLY A 156 -9.83 -12.62 -16.27
N PHE A 157 -10.93 -12.44 -15.52
CA PHE A 157 -11.57 -11.14 -15.37
C PHE A 157 -10.63 -10.12 -14.73
N ALA A 158 -10.52 -8.94 -15.37
CA ALA A 158 -9.81 -7.80 -14.84
C ALA A 158 -10.49 -6.51 -15.31
N VAL A 159 -10.56 -5.51 -14.45
CA VAL A 159 -11.06 -4.18 -14.79
C VAL A 159 -9.92 -3.41 -15.43
N LEU A 160 -9.97 -3.24 -16.75
CA LEU A 160 -8.91 -2.63 -17.56
C LEU A 160 -9.22 -1.21 -17.99
N SER A 161 -10.50 -0.82 -18.05
CA SER A 161 -10.95 0.50 -18.47
C SER A 161 -11.46 1.32 -17.29
N ALA A 162 -11.27 2.64 -17.36
CA ALA A 162 -11.78 3.59 -16.38
C ALA A 162 -12.90 4.43 -16.99
N ASP A 163 -14.08 4.43 -16.36
CA ASP A 163 -15.21 5.27 -16.78
C ASP A 163 -15.17 6.63 -16.09
N ASN A 164 -14.16 7.42 -16.44
CA ASN A 164 -13.97 8.75 -15.89
C ASN A 164 -15.14 9.70 -16.20
N ARG A 165 -15.92 9.45 -17.25
CA ARG A 165 -17.06 10.31 -17.61
C ARG A 165 -18.20 10.12 -16.63
N ARG A 166 -18.53 8.86 -16.31
CA ARG A 166 -19.52 8.54 -15.27
C ARG A 166 -19.10 9.13 -13.93
N VAL A 167 -17.89 8.82 -13.47
CA VAL A 167 -17.39 9.30 -12.16
C VAL A 167 -17.37 10.83 -12.11
N ALA A 168 -16.95 11.51 -13.19
CA ALA A 168 -16.98 12.97 -13.24
C ALA A 168 -18.41 13.55 -13.20
N ALA A 169 -19.40 12.86 -13.76
CA ALA A 169 -20.79 13.30 -13.70
C ALA A 169 -21.34 13.15 -12.28
N GLU A 170 -21.07 12.03 -11.62
CA GLU A 170 -21.46 11.78 -10.23
C GLU A 170 -20.81 12.78 -9.26
N LEU A 171 -19.51 13.06 -9.42
CA LEU A 171 -18.79 14.00 -8.56
C LEU A 171 -19.19 15.46 -8.75
N LYS A 172 -19.83 15.84 -9.86
CA LYS A 172 -20.35 17.21 -10.04
C LYS A 172 -21.48 17.55 -9.07
N GLU A 173 -22.17 16.52 -8.57
CA GLU A 173 -23.23 16.69 -7.58
C GLU A 173 -22.66 16.91 -6.17
N CYS A 174 -21.34 16.76 -5.96
CA CYS A 174 -20.69 17.03 -4.68
C CYS A 174 -20.47 18.55 -4.48
N PRO A 175 -21.11 19.19 -3.49
CA PRO A 175 -21.01 20.64 -3.30
C PRO A 175 -19.62 21.10 -2.85
N ASN A 176 -18.83 20.19 -2.26
CA ASN A 176 -17.52 20.50 -1.68
C ASN A 176 -16.37 20.47 -2.72
N LEU A 177 -16.65 20.16 -4.00
CA LEU A 177 -15.65 20.12 -5.06
C LEU A 177 -15.73 21.36 -5.95
N LYS A 178 -14.59 22.01 -6.20
CA LYS A 178 -14.50 23.18 -7.09
C LYS A 178 -14.19 22.82 -8.54
N SER A 179 -13.42 21.76 -8.74
CA SER A 179 -13.02 21.30 -10.07
C SER A 179 -12.78 19.80 -10.08
N ILE A 180 -12.92 19.23 -11.28
CA ILE A 180 -12.60 17.83 -11.56
C ILE A 180 -11.59 17.80 -12.70
N ARG A 181 -10.46 17.15 -12.49
CA ARG A 181 -9.37 17.00 -13.50
C ARG A 181 -8.91 15.56 -13.59
N LEU A 182 -8.00 15.29 -14.52
CA LEU A 182 -7.25 14.04 -14.55
C LEU A 182 -6.02 14.17 -13.66
N TRP A 183 -5.72 13.14 -12.87
CA TRP A 183 -4.49 13.10 -12.08
C TRP A 183 -3.27 13.01 -13.01
N PRO A 184 -2.28 13.92 -12.92
CA PRO A 184 -1.13 13.88 -13.83
C PRO A 184 -0.18 12.71 -13.60
N GLN A 185 -0.15 12.14 -12.39
CA GLN A 185 0.86 11.14 -11.98
C GLN A 185 1.01 9.95 -12.94
N PRO A 186 -0.07 9.32 -13.44
CA PRO A 186 0.06 8.20 -14.37
C PRO A 186 0.76 8.53 -15.70
N TYR A 187 0.67 9.79 -16.14
CA TYR A 187 1.33 10.27 -17.35
C TYR A 187 2.77 10.66 -17.05
N GLN A 188 2.98 11.38 -15.93
CA GLN A 188 4.31 11.79 -15.49
C GLN A 188 5.22 10.58 -15.26
N ALA A 189 4.71 9.52 -14.63
CA ALA A 189 5.45 8.27 -14.44
C ALA A 189 6.02 7.68 -15.73
N ILE A 190 5.26 7.71 -16.84
CA ILE A 190 5.72 7.21 -18.14
C ILE A 190 6.80 8.13 -18.73
N LEU A 191 6.66 9.44 -18.54
CA LEU A 191 7.67 10.42 -18.98
C LEU A 191 8.97 10.26 -18.19
N ASP A 192 8.87 10.12 -16.87
CA ASP A 192 10.03 9.93 -15.98
C ASP A 192 10.78 8.64 -16.31
N GLU A 193 10.05 7.54 -16.53
CA GLU A 193 10.64 6.26 -16.93
C GLU A 193 11.41 6.37 -18.26
N ARG A 194 10.89 7.13 -19.23
CA ARG A 194 11.57 7.39 -20.50
C ARG A 194 12.76 8.33 -20.35
N ALA A 195 12.67 9.30 -19.44
CA ALA A 195 13.69 10.29 -19.18
C ALA A 195 14.84 9.76 -18.28
N MET A 196 14.76 8.53 -17.78
CA MET A 196 15.80 7.94 -16.95
C MET A 196 17.19 8.02 -17.60
N THR A 197 18.14 8.56 -16.84
CA THR A 197 19.57 8.53 -17.14
C THR A 197 20.11 7.10 -17.13
N GLN A 198 21.31 6.89 -17.70
CA GLN A 198 21.97 5.57 -17.67
C GLN A 198 22.16 5.06 -16.23
N LYS A 199 22.54 5.94 -15.29
CA LYS A 199 22.70 5.60 -13.87
C LYS A 199 21.37 5.15 -13.25
N GLN A 200 20.27 5.85 -13.51
CA GLN A 200 18.94 5.46 -13.03
C GLN A 200 18.48 4.13 -13.62
N ARG A 201 18.73 3.87 -14.91
CA ARG A 201 18.43 2.58 -15.54
C ARG A 201 19.21 1.43 -14.91
N GLN A 202 20.49 1.63 -14.59
CA GLN A 202 21.30 0.64 -13.87
C GLN A 202 20.75 0.37 -12.47
N GLN A 203 20.33 1.41 -11.74
CA GLN A 203 19.70 1.26 -10.43
C GLN A 203 18.35 0.52 -10.50
N ALA A 204 17.50 0.87 -11.48
CA ALA A 204 16.24 0.18 -11.72
C ALA A 204 16.46 -1.31 -12.06
N ALA A 205 17.43 -1.62 -12.93
CA ALA A 205 17.82 -2.99 -13.25
C ALA A 205 18.33 -3.74 -12.01
N MET A 206 19.11 -3.08 -11.15
CA MET A 206 19.60 -3.66 -9.89
C MET A 206 18.45 -3.97 -8.93
N ARG A 207 17.40 -3.14 -8.88
CA ARG A 207 16.20 -3.43 -8.06
C ARG A 207 15.43 -4.65 -8.56
N PHE A 208 15.41 -4.87 -9.88
CA PHE A 208 14.75 -6.02 -10.49
C PHE A 208 15.60 -7.31 -10.49
N VAL A 209 16.92 -7.20 -10.27
CA VAL A 209 17.87 -8.32 -10.43
C VAL A 209 17.54 -9.51 -9.53
N THR A 210 16.98 -9.28 -8.34
CA THR A 210 16.53 -10.32 -7.40
C THR A 210 15.51 -11.24 -8.04
N PHE A 211 14.51 -10.66 -8.71
CA PHE A 211 13.47 -11.41 -9.42
C PHE A 211 13.99 -12.07 -10.69
N ALA A 212 14.82 -11.35 -11.47
CA ALA A 212 15.38 -11.89 -12.70
C ALA A 212 16.26 -13.14 -12.44
N GLN A 213 17.07 -13.10 -11.38
CA GLN A 213 17.96 -14.20 -11.00
C GLN A 213 17.23 -15.29 -10.21
N ARG A 214 16.16 -14.95 -9.47
CA ARG A 214 15.34 -15.88 -8.70
C ARG A 214 13.87 -15.73 -9.07
N PRO A 215 13.44 -16.21 -10.25
CA PRO A 215 12.06 -16.06 -10.72
C PRO A 215 11.04 -16.78 -9.82
N ARG A 216 11.48 -17.74 -8.99
CA ARG A 216 10.62 -18.34 -7.96
C ARG A 216 10.18 -17.35 -6.90
N LEU A 217 11.00 -16.35 -6.58
CA LEU A 217 10.65 -15.32 -5.62
C LEU A 217 9.51 -14.45 -6.20
N TRP A 218 9.61 -14.10 -7.48
CA TRP A 218 8.53 -13.42 -8.21
C TRP A 218 7.25 -14.25 -8.18
N LYS A 219 7.33 -15.54 -8.54
CA LYS A 219 6.17 -16.43 -8.53
C LYS A 219 5.55 -16.53 -7.13
N ALA A 220 6.37 -16.62 -6.07
CA ALA A 220 5.88 -16.63 -4.69
C ALA A 220 5.10 -15.35 -4.36
N ARG A 221 5.64 -14.18 -4.74
CA ARG A 221 4.99 -12.88 -4.50
C ARG A 221 3.68 -12.72 -5.29
N VAL A 222 3.63 -13.18 -6.53
CA VAL A 222 2.39 -13.21 -7.32
C VAL A 222 1.34 -14.11 -6.66
N LEU A 223 1.71 -15.32 -6.24
CA LEU A 223 0.80 -16.26 -5.57
C LEU A 223 0.34 -15.75 -4.20
N HIS A 224 1.20 -15.01 -3.49
CA HIS A 224 0.80 -14.31 -2.27
C HIS A 224 -0.31 -13.30 -2.57
N PHE A 225 -0.16 -12.46 -3.60
CA PHE A 225 -1.21 -11.50 -3.98
C PHE A 225 -2.50 -12.16 -4.49
N GLN A 226 -2.39 -13.30 -5.19
CA GLN A 226 -3.55 -14.01 -5.71
C GLN A 226 -4.42 -14.62 -4.60
N GLY A 227 -3.83 -14.90 -3.44
CA GLY A 227 -4.55 -15.50 -2.33
C GLY A 227 -4.96 -16.95 -2.56
N THR A 228 -5.66 -17.51 -1.59
CA THR A 228 -6.37 -18.79 -1.79
C THR A 228 -7.73 -18.50 -2.42
N LYS A 229 -8.07 -19.22 -3.49
CA LYS A 229 -9.39 -19.15 -4.14
C LYS A 229 -10.10 -20.48 -4.00
N GLU A 230 -11.36 -20.43 -3.59
CA GLU A 230 -12.22 -21.61 -3.55
C GLU A 230 -12.51 -22.14 -4.95
N ILE A 231 -13.02 -23.38 -5.01
CA ILE A 231 -13.48 -23.96 -6.27
C ILE A 231 -14.64 -23.11 -6.81
N PRO A 232 -14.55 -22.59 -8.04
CA PRO A 232 -15.63 -21.82 -8.64
C PRO A 232 -16.93 -22.62 -8.65
N ILE A 233 -18.08 -21.96 -8.44
CA ILE A 233 -19.41 -22.61 -8.42
C ILE A 233 -19.64 -23.46 -9.68
N SER A 234 -19.17 -23.00 -10.85
CA SER A 234 -19.25 -23.73 -12.12
C SER A 234 -18.50 -25.07 -12.14
N GLN A 235 -17.53 -25.25 -11.23
CA GLN A 235 -16.68 -26.43 -11.14
C GLN A 235 -16.95 -27.27 -9.89
N GLN A 236 -17.87 -26.86 -8.98
CA GLN A 236 -18.13 -27.59 -7.73
C GLN A 236 -18.67 -29.01 -7.96
N ASN A 237 -19.37 -29.25 -9.08
CA ASN A 237 -19.85 -30.60 -9.44
C ASN A 237 -18.76 -31.50 -10.06
N ASN A 238 -17.56 -30.96 -10.33
CA ASN A 238 -16.44 -31.75 -10.82
C ASN A 238 -15.67 -32.34 -9.62
N PRO A 239 -15.68 -33.67 -9.42
CA PRO A 239 -15.01 -34.31 -8.27
C PRO A 239 -13.48 -34.17 -8.29
N LEU A 240 -12.90 -33.71 -9.40
CA LEU A 240 -11.47 -33.45 -9.55
C LEU A 240 -11.11 -31.96 -9.43
N ALA A 241 -12.09 -31.06 -9.28
CA ALA A 241 -11.80 -29.65 -9.10
C ALA A 241 -11.06 -29.43 -7.78
N GLN A 242 -10.02 -28.59 -7.83
CA GLN A 242 -9.22 -28.24 -6.67
C GLN A 242 -9.22 -26.72 -6.47
N PRO A 243 -9.23 -26.25 -5.22
CA PRO A 243 -9.07 -24.82 -4.95
C PRO A 243 -7.67 -24.35 -5.39
N ASP A 244 -7.56 -23.09 -5.78
CA ASP A 244 -6.25 -22.46 -5.99
C ASP A 244 -5.66 -22.12 -4.62
N LEU A 245 -4.65 -22.87 -4.20
CA LEU A 245 -4.00 -22.70 -2.89
C LEU A 245 -2.84 -21.69 -2.97
N GLY A 246 -3.09 -20.50 -3.52
CA GLY A 246 -2.06 -19.47 -3.75
C GLY A 246 -1.21 -19.16 -2.53
N HIS A 247 -1.80 -18.93 -1.35
CA HIS A 247 -1.04 -18.69 -0.11
C HIS A 247 -0.15 -19.88 0.31
N LYS A 248 -0.64 -21.12 0.17
CA LYS A 248 0.14 -22.34 0.48
C LYS A 248 1.30 -22.52 -0.49
N ASN A 249 1.05 -22.29 -1.78
CA ASN A 249 2.04 -22.37 -2.84
C ASN A 249 3.11 -21.27 -2.69
N ALA A 250 2.70 -20.05 -2.36
CA ALA A 250 3.59 -18.94 -2.04
C ALA A 250 4.49 -19.27 -0.84
N THR A 251 3.92 -19.80 0.24
CA THR A 251 4.68 -20.26 1.42
C THR A 251 5.75 -21.28 1.05
N THR A 252 5.39 -22.28 0.25
CA THR A 252 6.32 -23.33 -0.19
C THR A 252 7.47 -22.74 -1.00
N LEU A 253 7.17 -21.79 -1.90
CA LEU A 253 8.19 -21.12 -2.69
C LEU A 253 9.07 -20.22 -1.84
N TYR A 254 8.51 -19.43 -0.92
CA TYR A 254 9.32 -18.60 -0.04
C TYR A 254 10.26 -19.42 0.84
N LEU A 255 9.87 -20.63 1.24
CA LEU A 255 10.69 -21.55 2.02
C LEU A 255 11.64 -22.42 1.16
N ASP A 256 11.57 -22.35 -0.16
CA ASP A 256 12.42 -23.13 -1.07
C ASP A 256 13.90 -22.88 -0.75
N PRO A 257 14.73 -23.92 -0.53
CA PRO A 257 16.16 -23.77 -0.26
C PRO A 257 16.95 -22.97 -1.31
N ARG A 258 16.42 -22.84 -2.54
CA ARG A 258 17.01 -22.01 -3.60
C ARG A 258 16.75 -20.51 -3.41
N ILE A 259 15.73 -20.15 -2.64
CA ILE A 259 15.41 -18.78 -2.20
C ILE A 259 16.03 -18.53 -0.81
N ARG A 260 15.89 -19.49 0.10
CA ARG A 260 16.40 -19.40 1.48
C ARG A 260 17.46 -20.47 1.76
N PRO A 261 18.65 -20.37 1.16
CA PRO A 261 19.72 -21.32 1.43
C PRO A 261 20.15 -21.25 2.92
N PRO A 262 20.46 -22.41 3.53
CA PRO A 262 21.14 -22.50 4.82
C PRO A 262 22.45 -21.70 4.85
N LYS A 263 22.84 -21.24 6.05
CA LYS A 263 24.07 -20.44 6.25
C LYS A 263 25.32 -21.15 5.72
N ALA A 264 25.44 -22.45 5.99
CA ALA A 264 26.55 -23.28 5.51
C ALA A 264 26.68 -23.36 3.97
N ILE A 265 25.56 -23.18 3.23
CA ILE A 265 25.58 -23.09 1.77
C ILE A 265 25.97 -21.68 1.33
N LEU A 266 25.44 -20.64 1.99
CA LEU A 266 25.78 -19.24 1.70
C LEU A 266 27.27 -18.94 1.85
N GLU A 267 27.92 -19.53 2.85
CA GLU A 267 29.36 -19.36 3.12
C GLU A 267 30.25 -19.92 2.00
N LYS A 268 29.77 -20.93 1.26
CA LYS A 268 30.46 -21.53 0.10
C LYS A 268 30.26 -20.74 -1.20
N ILE A 269 29.29 -19.83 -1.23
CA ILE A 269 29.02 -18.99 -2.40
C ILE A 269 30.01 -17.83 -2.42
N GLU A 270 30.50 -17.50 -3.61
CA GLU A 270 31.36 -16.33 -3.89
C GLU A 270 30.77 -15.05 -3.26
N PRO A 271 31.57 -14.22 -2.56
CA PRO A 271 31.07 -13.05 -1.83
C PRO A 271 30.21 -12.10 -2.68
N SER A 272 30.61 -11.85 -3.93
CA SER A 272 29.88 -11.01 -4.90
C SER A 272 28.45 -11.50 -5.14
N LYS A 273 28.26 -12.82 -5.26
CA LYS A 273 26.96 -13.46 -5.47
C LYS A 273 26.17 -13.57 -4.17
N ARG A 274 26.85 -13.72 -3.03
CA ARG A 274 26.22 -13.89 -1.71
C ARG A 274 25.30 -12.72 -1.35
N VAL A 275 25.66 -11.49 -1.75
CA VAL A 275 24.82 -10.28 -1.56
C VAL A 275 23.41 -10.49 -2.11
N LEU A 276 23.29 -11.02 -3.33
CA LEU A 276 22.01 -11.31 -3.96
C LEU A 276 21.22 -12.38 -3.21
N TYR A 277 21.86 -13.46 -2.79
CA TYR A 277 21.18 -14.53 -2.04
C TYR A 277 20.70 -14.05 -0.67
N ASN A 278 21.49 -13.24 0.03
CA ASN A 278 21.08 -12.62 1.28
C ASN A 278 19.87 -11.71 1.05
N ARG A 279 19.91 -10.86 0.02
CA ARG A 279 18.78 -9.99 -0.34
C ARG A 279 17.49 -10.78 -0.60
N VAL A 280 17.57 -11.81 -1.44
CA VAL A 280 16.42 -12.69 -1.76
C VAL A 280 15.86 -13.37 -0.51
N LYS A 281 16.74 -13.86 0.38
CA LYS A 281 16.34 -14.48 1.64
C LYS A 281 15.64 -13.49 2.57
N VAL A 282 16.13 -12.26 2.64
CA VAL A 282 15.58 -11.19 3.47
C VAL A 282 14.22 -10.73 2.95
N ASP A 283 14.09 -10.52 1.63
CA ASP A 283 12.80 -10.25 0.98
C ASP A 283 11.77 -11.35 1.28
N ALA A 284 12.17 -12.62 1.16
CA ALA A 284 11.31 -13.76 1.49
C ALA A 284 10.94 -13.85 2.98
N SER A 285 11.84 -13.49 3.90
CA SER A 285 11.53 -13.46 5.35
C SER A 285 10.43 -12.45 5.64
N TYR A 286 10.56 -11.23 5.11
CA TYR A 286 9.61 -10.16 5.34
C TYR A 286 8.24 -10.51 4.77
N TRP A 287 8.18 -10.97 3.51
CA TRP A 287 6.91 -11.32 2.88
C TRP A 287 6.25 -12.57 3.47
N LEU A 288 7.01 -13.52 4.04
CA LEU A 288 6.43 -14.59 4.85
C LEU A 288 5.74 -14.04 6.10
N GLY A 289 6.31 -13.04 6.77
CA GLY A 289 5.66 -12.36 7.89
C GLY A 289 4.33 -11.73 7.49
N LEU A 290 4.30 -10.99 6.37
CA LEU A 290 3.06 -10.41 5.84
C LEU A 290 2.03 -11.47 5.46
N LEU A 291 2.46 -12.55 4.79
CA LEU A 291 1.57 -13.65 4.41
C LEU A 291 0.95 -14.32 5.63
N ARG A 292 1.73 -14.54 6.69
CA ARG A 292 1.23 -15.14 7.94
C ARG A 292 0.24 -14.22 8.64
N TYR A 293 0.49 -12.92 8.64
CA TYR A 293 -0.47 -11.94 9.12
C TYR A 293 -1.79 -12.02 8.33
N ASP A 294 -1.71 -12.08 6.99
CA ASP A 294 -2.91 -12.18 6.13
C ASP A 294 -3.70 -13.49 6.34
N LEU A 295 -3.05 -14.55 6.86
CA LEU A 295 -3.70 -15.81 7.26
C LEU A 295 -4.26 -15.79 8.68
N GLY A 296 -4.01 -14.74 9.48
CA GLY A 296 -4.35 -14.69 10.90
C GLY A 296 -3.39 -15.46 11.82
N ASP A 297 -2.28 -15.99 11.29
CA ASP A 297 -1.24 -16.69 12.06
C ASP A 297 -0.32 -15.66 12.77
N TYR A 298 -0.86 -14.86 13.69
CA TYR A 298 -0.17 -13.68 14.22
C TYR A 298 1.12 -14.00 14.99
N GLU A 299 1.17 -15.09 15.77
CA GLU A 299 2.38 -15.50 16.49
C GLU A 299 3.51 -15.87 15.51
N ILE A 300 3.16 -16.56 14.43
CA ILE A 300 4.12 -16.93 13.38
C ILE A 300 4.54 -15.67 12.61
N ALA A 301 3.61 -14.77 12.31
CA ALA A 301 3.92 -13.48 11.68
C ALA A 301 4.92 -12.68 12.52
N ALA A 302 4.71 -12.60 13.84
CA ALA A 302 5.60 -11.92 14.77
C ALA A 302 7.00 -12.55 14.74
N HIS A 303 7.12 -13.87 14.77
CA HIS A 303 8.42 -14.56 14.64
C HIS A 303 9.15 -14.20 13.33
N TRP A 304 8.45 -14.17 12.19
CA TRP A 304 9.06 -13.81 10.90
C TRP A 304 9.50 -12.35 10.81
N LEU A 305 8.68 -11.44 11.34
CA LEU A 305 8.97 -10.00 11.32
C LEU A 305 10.07 -9.66 12.33
N GLN A 306 10.00 -10.20 13.54
CA GLN A 306 10.96 -9.90 14.60
C GLN A 306 12.28 -10.65 14.40
N GLU A 307 12.29 -11.97 14.40
CA GLU A 307 13.53 -12.74 14.42
C GLU A 307 14.14 -12.87 13.02
N ARG A 308 13.31 -13.16 12.02
CA ARG A 308 13.79 -13.47 10.66
C ARG A 308 14.00 -12.26 9.78
N THR A 309 13.55 -11.08 10.21
CA THR A 309 13.71 -9.81 9.49
C THR A 309 14.47 -8.80 10.35
N LEU A 310 13.88 -8.29 11.44
CA LEU A 310 14.49 -7.22 12.25
C LEU A 310 15.78 -7.64 12.97
N GLN A 311 15.81 -8.77 13.68
CA GLN A 311 17.02 -9.21 14.39
C GLN A 311 18.08 -9.74 13.42
N SER A 312 17.66 -10.36 12.32
CA SER A 312 18.58 -10.87 11.30
C SER A 312 19.26 -9.75 10.51
N GLU A 313 18.58 -8.64 10.26
CA GLU A 313 19.11 -7.48 9.53
C GLU A 313 18.51 -6.18 10.07
N PRO A 314 19.03 -5.66 11.22
CA PRO A 314 18.44 -4.51 11.90
C PRO A 314 18.37 -3.22 11.07
N PHE A 315 19.31 -3.05 10.15
CA PHE A 315 19.39 -1.90 9.23
C PHE A 315 19.11 -2.32 7.79
N GLY A 316 18.27 -3.34 7.63
CA GLY A 316 17.88 -3.89 6.35
C GLY A 316 16.88 -3.02 5.59
N PRO A 317 16.59 -3.41 4.34
CA PRO A 317 15.64 -2.68 3.49
C PRO A 317 14.21 -2.68 4.03
N TRP A 318 13.87 -3.66 4.86
CA TRP A 318 12.53 -3.86 5.41
C TRP A 318 12.38 -3.42 6.86
N THR A 319 13.38 -2.75 7.44
CA THR A 319 13.37 -2.43 8.87
C THR A 319 12.11 -1.66 9.28
N THR A 320 11.77 -0.59 8.55
CA THR A 320 10.64 0.27 8.91
C THR A 320 9.30 -0.42 8.67
N GLY A 321 9.15 -1.13 7.55
CA GLY A 321 7.97 -1.92 7.22
C GLY A 321 7.77 -3.11 8.18
N ALA A 322 8.84 -3.79 8.58
CA ALA A 322 8.78 -4.90 9.53
C ALA A 322 8.44 -4.42 10.94
N ARG A 323 8.98 -3.26 11.38
CA ARG A 323 8.62 -2.63 12.66
C ARG A 323 7.13 -2.29 12.70
N TYR A 324 6.62 -1.62 11.66
CA TYR A 324 5.20 -1.29 11.54
C TYR A 324 4.33 -2.55 11.55
N ASN A 325 4.62 -3.53 10.69
CA ASN A 325 3.80 -4.75 10.60
C ASN A 325 3.89 -5.61 11.87
N LEU A 326 5.03 -5.60 12.58
CA LEU A 326 5.15 -6.28 13.87
C LEU A 326 4.26 -5.60 14.92
N ALA A 327 4.21 -4.27 14.95
CA ALA A 327 3.27 -3.55 15.81
C ALA A 327 1.81 -3.87 15.50
N ARG A 328 1.43 -3.94 14.22
CA ARG A 328 0.08 -4.39 13.80
C ARG A 328 -0.23 -5.82 14.21
N THR A 329 0.79 -6.67 14.19
CA THR A 329 0.68 -8.06 14.66
C THR A 329 0.42 -8.10 16.16
N TYR A 330 1.15 -7.31 16.95
CA TYR A 330 0.94 -7.18 18.39
C TYR A 330 -0.44 -6.59 18.73
N GLU A 331 -0.89 -5.57 17.99
CA GLU A 331 -2.25 -5.01 18.08
C GLU A 331 -3.31 -6.12 17.88
N SER A 332 -3.15 -6.95 16.85
CA SER A 332 -4.09 -8.06 16.56
C SER A 332 -4.08 -9.17 17.62
N MET A 333 -2.99 -9.32 18.37
CA MET A 333 -2.87 -10.25 19.50
C MET A 333 -3.30 -9.63 20.84
N GLY A 334 -3.74 -8.37 20.85
CA GLY A 334 -4.08 -7.62 22.08
C GLY A 334 -2.87 -7.19 22.92
N GLN A 335 -1.65 -7.31 22.39
CA GLN A 335 -0.40 -6.91 23.06
C GLN A 335 -0.11 -5.43 22.81
N LEU A 336 -1.01 -4.56 23.28
CA LEU A 336 -1.00 -3.14 22.91
C LEU A 336 0.25 -2.41 23.41
N GLU A 337 0.79 -2.74 24.59
CA GLU A 337 2.02 -2.13 25.12
C GLU A 337 3.23 -2.39 24.22
N ALA A 338 3.32 -3.61 23.68
CA ALA A 338 4.37 -3.98 22.73
C ALA A 338 4.22 -3.24 21.40
N ALA A 339 2.98 -3.04 20.94
CA ALA A 339 2.68 -2.26 19.74
C ALA A 339 3.06 -0.78 19.91
N VAL A 340 2.64 -0.14 21.02
CA VAL A 340 2.96 1.25 21.36
C VAL A 340 4.47 1.46 21.40
N LYS A 341 5.21 0.57 22.07
CA LYS A 341 6.67 0.66 22.17
C LYS A 341 7.37 0.71 20.81
N LEU A 342 6.89 -0.07 19.84
CA LEU A 342 7.45 -0.08 18.48
C LEU A 342 7.12 1.17 17.68
N LEU A 343 5.92 1.73 17.87
CA LEU A 343 5.41 2.84 17.06
C LEU A 343 5.82 4.23 17.59
N ALA A 344 5.85 4.43 18.90
CA ALA A 344 6.09 5.73 19.52
C ALA A 344 7.50 6.32 19.22
N HIS A 345 8.48 5.44 19.03
CA HIS A 345 9.88 5.82 18.76
C HIS A 345 10.26 5.65 17.28
N ASP A 346 9.27 5.57 16.39
CA ASP A 346 9.53 5.40 14.97
C ASP A 346 10.09 6.68 14.33
N ASP A 347 11.13 6.51 13.54
CA ASP A 347 11.88 7.54 12.80
C ASP A 347 11.74 7.36 11.28
N SER A 348 10.84 6.47 10.84
CA SER A 348 10.64 6.19 9.43
C SER A 348 9.91 7.34 8.71
N PRO A 349 9.82 7.29 7.38
CA PRO A 349 8.96 8.20 6.61
C PRO A 349 7.48 8.19 7.06
N GLN A 350 7.02 7.13 7.74
CA GLN A 350 5.65 7.00 8.29
C GLN A 350 5.58 7.33 9.80
N SER A 351 6.65 7.87 10.38
CA SER A 351 6.76 8.15 11.82
C SER A 351 5.57 8.93 12.37
N TYR A 352 5.10 9.96 11.64
CA TYR A 352 3.97 10.78 12.06
C TYR A 352 2.70 9.94 12.29
N GLY A 353 2.28 9.16 11.30
CA GLY A 353 1.11 8.28 11.43
C GLY A 353 1.30 7.12 12.40
N ASN A 354 2.54 6.64 12.56
CA ASN A 354 2.88 5.61 13.54
C ASN A 354 2.70 6.13 14.98
N LYS A 355 3.18 7.35 15.27
CA LYS A 355 3.01 8.00 16.57
C LYS A 355 1.54 8.28 16.89
N LEU A 356 0.76 8.77 15.92
CA LEU A 356 -0.69 8.94 16.08
C LEU A 356 -1.39 7.62 16.44
N ARG A 357 -1.03 6.53 15.76
CA ARG A 357 -1.55 5.21 16.11
C ARG A 357 -1.11 4.80 17.52
N ALA A 358 0.15 5.06 17.91
CA ALA A 358 0.64 4.75 19.25
C ALA A 358 -0.17 5.47 20.34
N GLU A 359 -0.49 6.75 20.14
CA GLU A 359 -1.32 7.54 21.07
C GLU A 359 -2.72 6.96 21.22
N ARG A 360 -3.36 6.57 20.12
CA ARG A 360 -4.68 5.91 20.14
C ARG A 360 -4.66 4.59 20.90
N LEU A 361 -3.65 3.76 20.65
CA LEU A 361 -3.47 2.49 21.38
C LEU A 361 -3.20 2.72 22.87
N GLN A 362 -2.47 3.79 23.21
CA GLN A 362 -2.22 4.17 24.60
C GLN A 362 -3.50 4.65 25.30
N GLN A 363 -4.36 5.40 24.61
CA GLN A 363 -5.67 5.79 25.12
C GLN A 363 -6.56 4.56 25.37
N GLU A 364 -6.59 3.60 24.43
CA GLU A 364 -7.34 2.35 24.59
C GLU A 364 -6.86 1.54 25.80
N LEU A 365 -5.55 1.45 26.02
CA LEU A 365 -4.96 0.82 27.20
C LEU A 365 -5.41 1.47 28.50
N ASN A 366 -5.44 2.80 28.53
CA ASN A 366 -5.85 3.56 29.70
C ASN A 366 -7.35 3.32 29.99
N THR A 367 -8.21 3.36 28.97
CA THR A 367 -9.66 3.11 29.13
C THR A 367 -9.98 1.68 29.58
N LYS A 368 -9.16 0.68 29.20
CA LYS A 368 -9.34 -0.71 29.65
C LYS A 368 -8.87 -0.95 31.09
N SER A 369 -8.09 -0.03 31.65
CA SER A 369 -7.54 -0.13 33.01
C SER A 369 -8.41 0.56 34.07
N GLU A 370 -9.38 1.37 33.63
CA GLU A 370 -10.46 1.98 34.42
C GLU A 370 -11.68 1.06 34.47
#